data_AF-A0A8T6P7G8-F1
#
_entry.id   AF-A0A8T6P7G8-F1
#
_cell.length_a   1.000
_cell.length_b   1.000
_cell.length_c   1.000
_cell.angle_alpha   90.00
_cell.angle_beta   90.00
_cell.angle_gamma   90.00
#
_symmetry.space_group_name_H-M   'P 1'
#
loop_
_entity.id
_entity.type
_entity.pdbx_description
1 polymer ?
#
loop_
_entity_poly.entity_id
_entity_poly.type
_entity_poly.pdbx_seq_one_letter_code
_entity_poly.pdbx_strand_id
1 'polypeptide(L)'
;MRRKMILLTLLVLIILLIAVGCGGSAAPVDEAVLRGEELFETGGASGIPCMSCHALDGTQLVGPPVNGIADVAGSRVPGQSAEEYLRLSITDPSDYVVEGFSDLMNKNYPDQLSEQDIDDLVAYMLTLSD
;
A
#
# COMPACT_ATOMS: atom_id res chain seq x y z
N MET A 1 -23.08 -40.05 -25.95
CA MET A 1 -22.00 -40.23 -24.95
C MET A 1 -20.77 -39.38 -25.26
N ARG A 2 -20.18 -39.45 -26.47
CA ARG A 2 -18.96 -38.72 -26.84
C ARG A 2 -19.02 -37.18 -26.68
N ARG A 3 -20.14 -36.55 -27.05
CA ARG A 3 -20.33 -35.08 -26.90
C ARG A 3 -20.42 -34.61 -25.44
N LYS A 4 -21.05 -35.41 -24.56
CA LYS A 4 -21.12 -35.12 -23.11
C LYS A 4 -19.75 -35.26 -22.46
N MET A 5 -18.94 -36.20 -22.93
CA MET A 5 -17.56 -36.42 -22.47
C MET A 5 -16.63 -35.27 -22.87
N ILE A 6 -16.76 -34.75 -24.10
CA ILE A 6 -15.99 -33.59 -24.59
C ILE A 6 -16.35 -32.32 -23.80
N LEU A 7 -17.64 -32.08 -23.55
CA LEU A 7 -18.11 -30.95 -22.74
C LEU A 7 -17.62 -31.03 -21.29
N LEU A 8 -17.62 -32.22 -20.68
CA LEU A 8 -17.08 -32.43 -19.33
C LEU A 8 -15.56 -32.22 -19.26
N THR A 9 -14.81 -32.69 -20.27
CA THR A 9 -13.36 -32.46 -20.32
C THR A 9 -12.99 -31.00 -20.54
N LEU A 10 -13.76 -30.25 -21.34
CA LEU A 10 -13.55 -28.81 -21.55
C LEU A 10 -13.88 -28.01 -20.28
N LEU A 11 -14.93 -28.38 -19.55
CA LEU A 11 -15.28 -27.76 -18.27
C LEU A 11 -14.20 -28.03 -17.20
N VAL A 12 -13.64 -29.24 -17.14
CA VAL A 12 -12.54 -29.57 -16.22
C VAL A 12 -11.25 -28.82 -16.58
N LEU A 13 -10.93 -28.66 -17.88
CA LEU A 13 -9.79 -27.87 -18.33
C LEU A 13 -9.95 -26.37 -18.02
N ILE A 14 -11.16 -25.82 -18.15
CA ILE A 14 -11.46 -24.43 -17.81
C ILE A 14 -11.38 -24.21 -16.29
N ILE A 15 -11.84 -25.18 -15.47
CA ILE A 15 -11.73 -25.11 -14.01
C ILE A 15 -10.26 -25.21 -13.55
N LEU A 16 -9.43 -26.01 -14.23
CA LEU A 16 -7.98 -26.08 -13.95
C LEU A 16 -7.23 -24.78 -14.35
N LEU A 17 -7.71 -24.04 -15.35
CA LEU A 17 -7.14 -22.75 -15.74
C LEU A 17 -7.48 -21.62 -14.76
N ILE A 18 -8.49 -21.78 -13.91
CA ILE A 18 -8.89 -20.79 -12.89
C ILE A 18 -8.14 -21.01 -11.55
N ALA A 19 -7.44 -22.14 -11.39
CA ALA A 19 -6.71 -22.49 -10.17
C ALA A 19 -5.27 -21.93 -10.08
N VAL A 20 -4.88 -21.02 -10.98
CA VAL A 20 -3.58 -20.32 -10.92
C VAL A 20 -3.83 -18.89 -10.48
N GLY A 21 -3.94 -18.68 -9.18
CA GLY A 21 -4.20 -17.34 -8.62
C GLY A 21 -4.25 -17.31 -7.10
N CYS A 22 -3.45 -18.14 -6.43
CA CYS A 22 -3.17 -18.00 -5.00
C CYS A 22 -1.74 -18.44 -4.78
N GLY A 23 -0.83 -17.49 -4.96
CA GLY A 23 0.57 -17.63 -4.59
C GLY A 23 1.06 -16.23 -4.27
N GLY A 24 1.16 -15.93 -2.98
CA GLY A 24 1.78 -14.71 -2.47
C GLY A 24 3.25 -14.66 -2.86
N SER A 25 3.48 -14.31 -4.12
CA SER A 25 4.75 -13.80 -4.57
C SER A 25 4.68 -12.30 -4.30
N ALA A 26 5.51 -11.81 -3.37
CA ALA A 26 5.80 -10.38 -3.32
C ALA A 26 6.12 -9.93 -4.74
N ALA A 27 5.39 -8.93 -5.24
CA ALA A 27 5.64 -8.42 -6.58
C ALA A 27 7.11 -7.96 -6.68
N PRO A 28 7.71 -7.95 -7.89
CA PRO A 28 8.97 -7.24 -8.11
C PRO A 28 8.89 -5.83 -7.51
N VAL A 29 10.00 -5.37 -6.91
CA VAL A 29 10.06 -4.06 -6.23
C VAL A 29 9.54 -2.94 -7.13
N ASP A 30 9.92 -2.93 -8.40
CA ASP A 30 9.46 -1.93 -9.38
C ASP A 30 7.94 -1.95 -9.55
N GLU A 31 7.31 -3.12 -9.55
CA GLU A 31 5.85 -3.23 -9.63
C GLU A 31 5.16 -2.78 -8.34
N ALA A 32 5.75 -3.10 -7.18
CA ALA A 32 5.23 -2.65 -5.88
C ALA A 32 5.28 -1.12 -5.77
N VAL A 33 6.38 -0.50 -6.19
CA VAL A 33 6.53 0.97 -6.22
C VAL A 33 5.49 1.61 -7.13
N LEU A 34 5.29 1.08 -8.35
CA LEU A 34 4.30 1.63 -9.29
C LEU A 34 2.86 1.51 -8.76
N ARG A 35 2.52 0.37 -8.13
CA ARG A 35 1.20 0.22 -7.50
C ARG A 35 1.05 1.11 -6.27
N GLY A 36 2.10 1.25 -5.47
CA GLY A 36 2.11 2.16 -4.32
C GLY A 36 1.90 3.61 -4.72
N GLU A 37 2.52 4.06 -5.82
CA GLU A 37 2.28 5.38 -6.40
C GLU A 37 0.81 5.56 -6.81
N GLU A 38 0.24 4.60 -7.54
CA GLU A 38 -1.18 4.63 -7.92
C GLU A 38 -2.10 4.67 -6.68
N LEU A 39 -1.82 3.87 -5.66
CA LEU A 39 -2.56 3.87 -4.40
C LEU A 39 -2.43 5.21 -3.66
N PHE A 40 -1.25 5.84 -3.68
CA PHE A 40 -1.02 7.14 -3.07
C PHE A 40 -1.86 8.24 -3.75
N GLU A 41 -1.99 8.18 -5.07
CA GLU A 41 -2.76 9.13 -5.88
C GLU A 41 -4.27 8.91 -5.83
N THR A 42 -4.71 7.66 -5.70
CA THR A 42 -6.13 7.28 -5.83
C THR A 42 -6.80 6.95 -4.50
N GLY A 43 -6.02 6.56 -3.49
CA GLY A 43 -6.49 6.00 -2.23
C GLY A 43 -6.92 4.53 -2.31
N GLY A 44 -6.83 3.89 -3.49
CA GLY A 44 -7.25 2.52 -3.70
C GLY A 44 -8.67 2.24 -3.19
N ALA A 45 -8.82 1.13 -2.47
CA ALA A 45 -10.11 0.73 -1.89
C ALA A 45 -10.62 1.66 -0.77
N SER A 46 -9.75 2.47 -0.15
CA SER A 46 -10.19 3.47 0.85
C SER A 46 -10.94 4.65 0.21
N GLY A 47 -10.67 4.92 -1.08
CA GLY A 47 -11.25 6.05 -1.82
C GLY A 47 -10.75 7.43 -1.37
N ILE A 48 -9.72 7.49 -0.52
CA ILE A 48 -9.13 8.74 -0.02
C ILE A 48 -7.67 8.81 -0.48
N PRO A 49 -7.35 9.58 -1.54
CA PRO A 49 -5.98 9.81 -1.97
C PRO A 49 -5.08 10.31 -0.83
N CYS A 50 -3.94 9.66 -0.62
CA CYS A 50 -2.93 10.11 0.35
C CYS A 50 -2.45 11.52 0.02
N MET A 51 -2.28 11.81 -1.28
CA MET A 51 -1.86 13.12 -1.79
C MET A 51 -2.83 14.27 -1.47
N SER A 52 -4.08 13.96 -1.09
CA SER A 52 -5.05 15.00 -0.68
C SER A 52 -4.69 15.63 0.68
N CYS A 53 -3.88 14.92 1.48
CA CYS A 53 -3.43 15.36 2.80
C CYS A 53 -1.91 15.48 2.91
N HIS A 54 -1.13 14.79 2.07
CA HIS A 54 0.33 14.74 2.13
C HIS A 54 0.94 15.17 0.80
N ALA A 55 1.66 16.29 0.78
CA ALA A 55 2.27 16.78 -0.45
C ALA A 55 3.60 16.07 -0.78
N LEU A 56 3.90 16.01 -2.07
CA LEU A 56 5.17 15.51 -2.62
C LEU A 56 6.16 16.63 -2.99
N ASP A 57 5.80 17.89 -2.77
CA ASP A 57 6.60 19.06 -3.16
C ASP A 57 7.11 19.89 -1.97
N GLY A 58 7.00 19.36 -0.76
CA GLY A 58 7.35 20.07 0.49
C GLY A 58 6.24 20.95 1.04
N THR A 59 5.13 21.13 0.33
CA THR A 59 4.01 21.94 0.83
C THR A 59 3.35 21.28 2.05
N GLN A 60 3.22 22.03 3.14
CA GLN A 60 2.43 21.57 4.27
C GLN A 60 0.93 21.66 3.95
N LEU A 61 0.22 20.54 4.07
CA LEU A 61 -1.23 20.45 3.92
C LEU A 61 -1.87 20.11 5.27
N VAL A 62 -2.88 19.22 5.28
CA VAL A 62 -3.49 18.69 6.51
C VAL A 62 -2.50 17.79 7.26
N GLY A 63 -1.75 16.96 6.52
CA GLY A 63 -0.67 16.13 7.02
C GLY A 63 0.72 16.68 6.66
N PRO A 64 1.79 16.11 7.23
CA PRO A 64 3.16 16.46 6.89
C PRO A 64 3.45 16.14 5.42
N PRO A 65 4.27 16.95 4.72
CA PRO A 65 4.77 16.57 3.41
C PRO A 65 5.61 15.29 3.50
N VAL A 66 5.62 14.51 2.43
CA VAL A 66 6.28 13.19 2.38
C VAL A 66 7.40 13.11 1.34
N ASN A 67 7.75 14.21 0.68
CA ASN A 67 9.04 14.30 -0.01
C ASN A 67 10.17 14.12 1.02
N GLY A 68 11.20 13.35 0.67
CA GLY A 68 12.28 13.02 1.58
C GLY A 68 11.89 12.12 2.76
N ILE A 69 10.68 11.53 2.80
CA ILE A 69 10.25 10.70 3.94
C ILE A 69 11.15 9.48 4.13
N ALA A 70 11.69 8.92 3.04
CA ALA A 70 12.62 7.79 3.10
C ALA A 70 13.88 8.10 3.93
N ASP A 71 14.33 9.37 3.92
CA ASP A 71 15.56 9.79 4.58
C ASP A 71 15.37 9.96 6.11
N VAL A 72 14.14 10.25 6.54
CA VAL A 72 13.86 10.58 7.95
C VAL A 72 13.08 9.49 8.68
N ALA A 73 12.29 8.66 8.00
CA ALA A 73 11.38 7.68 8.59
C ALA A 73 12.05 6.79 9.66
N GLY A 74 13.22 6.20 9.33
CA GLY A 74 13.94 5.31 10.24
C GLY A 74 14.58 5.98 11.47
N SER A 75 14.42 7.30 11.62
CA SER A 75 14.92 8.06 12.77
C SER A 75 13.81 8.68 13.63
N ARG A 76 12.55 8.58 13.19
CA ARG A 76 11.40 9.21 13.87
C ARG A 76 11.11 8.61 15.24
N VAL A 77 11.18 7.29 15.33
CA VAL A 77 10.94 6.53 16.55
C VAL A 77 12.16 5.66 16.87
N PRO A 78 12.80 5.83 18.04
CA PRO A 78 13.95 5.02 18.42
C PRO A 78 13.65 3.53 18.39
N GLY A 79 14.42 2.79 17.58
CA GLY A 79 14.31 1.33 17.46
C GLY A 79 13.42 0.83 16.32
N GLN A 80 12.69 1.71 15.62
CA GLN A 80 11.95 1.34 14.42
C GLN A 80 12.80 1.48 13.15
N SER A 81 12.60 0.59 12.18
CA SER A 81 13.12 0.80 10.82
C SER A 81 12.25 1.84 10.07
N ALA A 82 12.73 2.33 8.92
CA ALA A 82 11.93 3.20 8.05
C ALA A 82 10.64 2.50 7.58
N GLU A 83 10.75 1.23 7.18
CA GLU A 83 9.63 0.40 6.74
C GLU A 83 8.60 0.20 7.88
N GLU A 84 9.07 -0.10 9.09
CA GLU A 84 8.21 -0.28 10.26
C GLU A 84 7.47 1.02 10.63
N TYR A 85 8.18 2.14 10.66
CA TYR A 85 7.59 3.44 10.93
C TYR A 85 6.50 3.80 9.90
N LEU A 86 6.77 3.60 8.61
CA LEU A 86 5.83 3.90 7.54
C LEU A 86 4.60 2.99 7.60
N ARG A 87 4.79 1.69 7.87
CA ARG A 87 3.68 0.76 8.05
C ARG A 87 2.81 1.18 9.23
N LEU A 88 3.41 1.43 10.40
CA LEU A 88 2.68 1.86 11.59
C LEU A 88 1.97 3.20 11.37
N SER A 89 2.58 4.13 10.65
CA SER A 89 1.93 5.40 10.29
C SER A 89 0.64 5.19 9.48
N ILE A 90 0.51 4.09 8.73
CA ILE A 90 -0.72 3.74 8.01
C ILE A 90 -1.67 2.92 8.89
N THR A 91 -1.16 1.91 9.61
CA THR A 91 -2.00 0.93 10.32
C THR A 91 -2.42 1.36 11.72
N ASP A 92 -1.62 2.20 12.37
CA ASP A 92 -1.89 2.80 13.68
C ASP A 92 -1.39 4.26 13.71
N PRO A 93 -2.03 5.17 12.95
CA PRO A 93 -1.55 6.54 12.78
C PRO A 93 -1.49 7.37 14.08
N SER A 94 -2.13 6.91 15.17
CA SER A 94 -2.07 7.58 16.47
C SER A 94 -0.91 7.14 17.34
N ASP A 95 -0.19 6.07 16.98
CA ASP A 95 1.01 5.62 17.71
C ASP A 95 2.11 6.68 17.68
N TYR A 96 2.25 7.37 16.55
CA TYR A 96 3.17 8.49 16.39
C TYR A 96 2.56 9.62 15.57
N VAL A 97 2.31 10.76 16.22
CA VAL A 97 1.88 11.99 15.56
C VAL A 97 3.07 12.93 15.44
N VAL A 98 3.42 13.31 14.20
CA VAL A 98 4.50 14.25 13.93
C VAL A 98 4.24 15.58 14.63
N GLU A 99 5.26 16.14 15.29
CA GLU A 99 5.17 17.42 15.98
C GLU A 99 4.63 18.52 15.04
N GLY A 100 3.65 19.29 15.53
CA GLY A 100 2.99 20.35 14.75
C GLY A 100 1.75 19.91 13.96
N PHE A 101 1.43 18.61 13.94
CA PHE A 101 0.24 18.08 13.27
C PHE A 101 -0.81 17.57 14.27
N SER A 102 -2.06 17.48 13.80
CA SER A 102 -3.17 16.92 14.57
C SER A 102 -3.40 15.45 14.23
N ASP A 103 -3.88 14.67 15.20
CA ASP A 103 -4.28 13.26 15.02
C ASP A 103 -5.56 13.16 14.16
N LEU A 104 -5.40 13.26 12.85
CA LEU A 104 -6.51 13.30 11.87
C LEU A 104 -6.41 12.22 10.78
N MET A 105 -5.29 11.50 10.68
CA MET A 105 -5.13 10.46 9.68
C MET A 105 -6.12 9.30 9.96
N ASN A 106 -6.68 8.74 8.89
CA ASN A 106 -7.75 7.76 8.99
C ASN A 106 -7.25 6.47 9.67
N LYS A 107 -7.90 6.11 10.79
CA LYS A 107 -7.54 4.94 11.62
C LYS A 107 -8.01 3.60 11.05
N ASN A 108 -8.88 3.63 10.04
CA ASN A 108 -9.53 2.44 9.50
C ASN A 108 -8.85 1.90 8.24
N TYR A 109 -7.66 2.38 7.87
CA TYR A 109 -6.93 1.84 6.72
C TYR A 109 -6.72 0.32 6.77
N PRO A 110 -6.42 -0.32 7.93
CA PRO A 110 -6.33 -1.79 8.01
C PRO A 110 -7.62 -2.54 7.63
N ASP A 111 -8.78 -1.89 7.77
CA ASP A 111 -10.08 -2.46 7.39
C ASP A 111 -10.44 -2.19 5.92
N GLN A 112 -9.78 -1.21 5.29
CA GLN A 112 -10.11 -0.69 3.96
C GLN A 112 -9.11 -1.10 2.88
N LEU A 113 -7.84 -1.25 3.23
CA LEU A 113 -6.74 -1.61 2.34
C LEU A 113 -6.30 -3.04 2.65
N SER A 114 -5.88 -3.76 1.63
CA SER A 114 -5.24 -5.06 1.86
C SER A 114 -3.83 -4.90 2.42
N GLU A 115 -3.30 -5.93 3.07
CA GLU A 115 -1.89 -5.93 3.52
C GLU A 115 -0.93 -5.64 2.36
N GLN A 116 -1.23 -6.14 1.15
CA GLN A 116 -0.42 -5.88 -0.04
C GLN A 116 -0.50 -4.41 -0.49
N ASP A 117 -1.66 -3.76 -0.40
CA ASP A 117 -1.78 -2.33 -0.72
C ASP A 117 -0.93 -1.49 0.26
N ILE A 118 -0.92 -1.87 1.53
CA ILE A 118 -0.09 -1.21 2.55
C ILE A 118 1.40 -1.46 2.26
N ASP A 119 1.79 -2.69 1.94
CA ASP A 119 3.16 -3.03 1.55
C ASP A 119 3.62 -2.22 0.32
N ASP A 120 2.76 -2.09 -0.69
CA ASP A 120 3.04 -1.34 -1.92
C ASP A 120 3.17 0.17 -1.63
N LEU A 121 2.27 0.74 -0.80
CA LEU A 121 2.38 2.13 -0.34
C LEU A 121 3.71 2.39 0.41
N VAL A 122 4.10 1.48 1.30
CA VAL A 122 5.38 1.57 2.01
C VAL A 122 6.55 1.49 1.03
N ALA A 123 6.52 0.56 0.09
CA ALA A 123 7.55 0.43 -0.94
C ALA A 123 7.69 1.73 -1.76
N TYR A 124 6.58 2.34 -2.17
CA TYR A 124 6.60 3.64 -2.86
C TYR A 124 7.19 4.75 -1.99
N MET A 125 6.74 4.91 -0.74
CA MET A 125 7.25 5.95 0.16
C MET A 125 8.73 5.81 0.48
N LEU A 126 9.27 4.58 0.49
CA LEU A 126 10.71 4.33 0.64
C LEU A 126 11.54 4.78 -0.57
N THR A 127 10.92 5.13 -1.70
CA THR A 127 11.60 5.75 -2.85
C THR A 127 11.65 7.27 -2.79
N LEU A 128 10.90 7.90 -1.87
CA LEU A 128 10.79 9.34 -1.75
C LEU A 128 11.93 9.91 -0.89
N SER A 129 13.10 10.07 -1.50
CA SER A 129 14.27 10.77 -0.95
C SER A 129 14.45 12.15 -1.60
N ASP A 130 15.10 13.09 -0.90
CA ASP A 130 15.42 14.45 -1.40
C ASP A 130 16.91 14.66 -1.76
#